data_AF-A0A9D2F1R2-F1
#
_entry.id   AF-A0A9D2F1R2-F1
#
_cell.length_a   1.000
_cell.length_b   1.000
_cell.length_c   1.000
_cell.angle_alpha   90.00
_cell.angle_beta   90.00
_cell.angle_gamma   90.00
#
_symmetry.space_group_name_H-M   'P 1'
#
loop_
_entity.id
_entity.type
_entity.pdbx_description
1 polymer ?
#
loop_
_entity_poly.entity_id
_entity_poly.type
_entity_poly.pdbx_seq_one_letter_code
_entity_poly.pdbx_strand_id
1 'polypeptide(L)'
;MNKTYRKLALLLAGCLGLALLILLSNHGLQLGRWGGDRVRASVTLLDQPAAAALSVTGDTRPRALILYSPGYEASVKYEKNLRIALQHLRIRADSLELSRTESVSYSDYDLVILASAYWEAEMTESAARLLRYVSEGGRLLVGTVPESLGPQFALSYRSFGIADYGDYLPYDTIEFCGDVVPGITGRSFTGESLSDVMLSATLEEDAVVYAWGRDAAGRQSPLIWRYDCGQGRVAVFNCTCGSGDFWRGMAAGCVNLLFDTTLYPVINALCLFIDDFPSPQYESESDVVRAEYNRSAKEFYRDIWWPDMLQVAKAYGDIYTGLFVATYNNEVIPDKLVYAESATERYFGASLLKNGYEMGAHGYNHQPLTLAGGTPAVMQYRPWADEAAMTASLQRLGEITAELFPGVALRCYVPPSNYLSAEGRRAVAAALPDLSVISGIYTNEEEEGEVYVQDFSLAADGVVEFPRVTAGMAPDDFEQLSAYSALGLYGVFSHFIHPDDIFDLERGKGQTWEQLYRSYCAWMQQVHTDFPFLRSLSATEAADALRIAESAQPHLEIGTDAIRGSIENFCGETCFYLKTDRTPRAVDENCAIRRISGGEGEGYYLLTVKSPNFTVKLV
;
A
#
# COMPACT_ATOMS: atom_id res chain seq x y z
N MET A 1 27.49 -43.16 44.23
CA MET A 1 27.73 -42.22 43.11
C MET A 1 28.07 -40.84 43.65
N ASN A 2 29.26 -40.33 43.31
CA ASN A 2 29.85 -39.13 43.88
C ASN A 2 29.01 -37.87 43.60
N LYS A 3 28.91 -36.90 44.53
CA LYS A 3 28.11 -35.67 44.38
C LYS A 3 28.41 -34.92 43.07
N THR A 4 29.64 -35.02 42.59
CA THR A 4 30.13 -34.45 41.32
C THR A 4 29.47 -35.08 40.09
N TYR A 5 29.27 -36.40 40.08
CA TYR A 5 28.60 -37.11 38.98
C TYR A 5 27.12 -36.77 38.86
N ARG A 6 26.44 -36.51 39.98
CA ARG A 6 25.04 -36.04 39.96
C ARG A 6 24.91 -34.63 39.37
N LYS A 7 25.84 -33.73 39.70
CA LYS A 7 25.85 -32.38 39.12
C LYS A 7 26.16 -32.40 37.62
N LEU A 8 27.12 -33.22 37.20
CA LEU A 8 27.47 -33.36 35.79
C LEU A 8 26.31 -33.97 34.98
N ALA A 9 25.62 -34.99 35.52
CA ALA A 9 24.45 -35.59 34.88
C ALA A 9 23.27 -34.60 34.76
N LEU A 10 23.03 -33.77 35.78
CA LEU A 10 22.00 -32.73 35.73
C LEU A 10 22.32 -31.64 34.69
N LEU A 11 23.60 -31.26 34.56
CA LEU A 11 24.03 -30.27 33.58
C LEU A 11 23.92 -30.82 32.15
N LEU A 12 24.32 -32.07 31.93
CA LEU A 12 24.14 -32.78 30.65
C LEU A 12 22.67 -32.95 30.29
N ALA A 13 21.80 -33.29 31.25
CA ALA A 13 20.36 -33.37 31.04
C ALA A 13 19.75 -31.99 30.72
N GLY A 14 20.25 -30.92 31.36
CA GLY A 14 19.86 -29.54 31.05
C GLY A 14 20.28 -29.11 29.64
N CYS A 15 21.51 -29.41 29.23
CA CYS A 15 21.98 -29.13 27.87
C CYS A 15 21.24 -29.96 26.82
N LEU A 16 20.95 -31.24 27.09
CA LEU A 16 20.12 -32.07 26.20
C LEU A 16 18.68 -31.57 26.13
N GLY A 17 18.11 -31.12 27.24
CA GLY A 17 16.77 -30.50 27.27
C GLY A 17 16.71 -29.20 26.48
N LEU A 18 17.75 -28.36 26.59
CA LEU A 18 17.85 -27.12 25.82
C LEU A 18 18.08 -27.39 24.32
N ALA A 19 18.94 -28.36 23.99
CA ALA A 19 19.17 -28.79 22.61
C ALA A 19 17.90 -29.41 22.00
N LEU A 20 17.11 -30.17 22.79
CA LEU A 20 15.83 -30.71 22.35
C LEU A 20 14.78 -29.61 22.16
N LEU A 21 14.76 -28.58 23.03
CA LEU A 21 13.91 -27.39 22.88
C LEU A 21 14.27 -26.59 21.62
N ILE A 22 15.56 -26.39 21.35
CA ILE A 22 16.04 -25.74 20.12
C ILE A 22 15.72 -26.60 18.89
N LEU A 23 15.88 -27.92 18.96
CA LEU A 23 15.51 -28.84 17.87
C LEU A 23 14.00 -28.88 17.64
N LEU A 24 13.17 -28.84 18.69
CA LEU A 24 11.71 -28.78 18.58
C LEU A 24 11.23 -27.42 18.03
N SER A 25 11.90 -26.33 18.42
CA SER A 25 11.71 -24.99 17.84
C SER A 25 12.09 -24.96 16.36
N ASN A 26 13.23 -25.55 15.99
CA ASN A 26 13.75 -25.57 14.62
C ASN A 26 13.01 -26.57 13.71
N HIS A 27 12.38 -27.61 14.25
CA HIS A 27 11.57 -28.57 13.50
C HIS A 27 10.07 -28.22 13.44
N GLY A 28 9.65 -27.05 13.93
CA GLY A 28 8.29 -26.55 13.74
C GLY A 28 7.19 -27.40 14.38
N LEU A 29 7.51 -28.16 15.45
CA LEU A 29 6.50 -28.82 16.26
C LEU A 29 5.84 -27.79 17.16
N GLN A 30 4.78 -27.19 16.59
CA GLN A 30 3.89 -26.25 17.26
C GLN A 30 3.42 -26.78 18.62
N LEU A 31 3.49 -25.92 19.65
CA LEU A 31 2.54 -25.95 20.75
C LEU A 31 1.17 -25.55 20.17
N GLY A 32 0.52 -26.53 19.55
CA GLY A 32 -0.80 -26.40 18.96
C GLY A 32 -1.84 -26.18 20.04
N ARG A 33 -2.34 -24.95 20.12
CA ARG A 33 -3.75 -24.59 20.37
C ARG A 33 -3.84 -23.07 20.32
N TRP A 34 -4.05 -22.55 19.11
CA TRP A 34 -4.81 -21.34 18.73
C TRP A 34 -4.41 -20.99 17.30
N GLY A 35 -5.18 -21.49 16.35
CA GLY A 35 -4.98 -21.29 14.92
C GLY A 35 -5.99 -22.18 14.21
N GLY A 36 -7.17 -21.62 13.94
CA GLY A 36 -8.17 -22.29 13.12
C GLY A 36 -7.59 -22.64 11.76
N ASP A 37 -8.16 -23.67 11.14
CA ASP A 37 -7.86 -24.09 9.76
C ASP A 37 -7.71 -22.85 8.87
N ARG A 38 -6.47 -22.48 8.53
CA ARG A 38 -6.20 -21.44 7.53
C ARG A 38 -6.49 -22.06 6.18
N VAL A 39 -7.77 -22.04 5.81
CA VAL A 39 -8.24 -22.30 4.45
C VAL A 39 -7.44 -21.40 3.52
N ARG A 40 -6.83 -22.00 2.49
CA ARG A 40 -6.15 -21.28 1.39
C ARG A 40 -7.06 -20.13 0.92
N ALA A 41 -6.59 -18.89 0.99
CA ALA A 41 -7.39 -17.72 0.64
C ALA A 41 -7.55 -17.63 -0.88
N SER A 42 -8.44 -18.44 -1.48
CA SER A 42 -8.73 -18.35 -2.91
C SER A 42 -9.64 -17.15 -3.20
N VAL A 43 -9.18 -16.23 -4.05
CA VAL A 43 -10.05 -15.22 -4.67
C VAL A 43 -10.83 -15.90 -5.79
N THR A 44 -12.16 -15.73 -5.80
CA THR A 44 -13.02 -16.25 -6.88
C THR A 44 -13.59 -15.09 -7.66
N LEU A 45 -13.04 -14.86 -8.85
CA LEU A 45 -13.57 -13.94 -9.84
C LEU A 45 -14.59 -14.67 -10.72
N LEU A 46 -15.78 -14.09 -10.87
CA LEU A 46 -16.82 -14.59 -11.76
C LEU A 46 -16.56 -14.08 -13.19
N ASP A 47 -16.69 -14.96 -14.18
CA ASP A 47 -16.57 -14.59 -15.61
C ASP A 47 -17.60 -13.54 -16.04
N GLN A 48 -18.75 -13.51 -15.38
CA GLN A 48 -19.80 -12.52 -15.58
C GLN A 48 -20.37 -12.06 -14.24
N PRO A 49 -20.81 -10.79 -14.14
CA PRO A 49 -21.47 -10.30 -12.94
C PRO A 49 -22.68 -11.14 -12.55
N ALA A 50 -22.91 -11.29 -11.24
CA ALA A 50 -24.08 -11.98 -10.73
C ALA A 50 -25.39 -11.33 -11.21
N ALA A 51 -26.26 -12.14 -11.80
CA ALA A 51 -27.58 -11.70 -12.27
C ALA A 51 -28.59 -11.66 -11.09
N ALA A 52 -28.53 -10.61 -10.28
CA ALA A 52 -29.50 -10.33 -9.22
C ALA A 52 -30.09 -8.93 -9.38
N ALA A 53 -31.40 -8.81 -9.12
CA ALA A 53 -32.03 -7.50 -9.06
C ALA A 53 -31.49 -6.70 -7.86
N LEU A 54 -31.11 -5.46 -8.10
CA LEU A 54 -30.62 -4.56 -7.05
C LEU A 54 -31.79 -4.02 -6.22
N SER A 55 -31.68 -4.10 -4.90
CA SER A 55 -32.65 -3.50 -3.97
C SER A 55 -32.52 -1.98 -3.87
N VAL A 56 -31.30 -1.46 -4.07
CA VAL A 56 -30.98 -0.04 -4.09
C VAL A 56 -30.38 0.28 -5.45
N THR A 57 -30.96 1.25 -6.16
CA THR A 57 -30.50 1.66 -7.51
C THR A 57 -30.22 3.15 -7.60
N GLY A 58 -30.53 3.92 -6.56
CA GLY A 58 -30.25 5.35 -6.51
C GLY A 58 -28.75 5.59 -6.51
N ASP A 59 -28.31 6.64 -7.21
CA ASP A 59 -26.95 7.14 -7.04
C ASP A 59 -26.92 8.10 -5.86
N THR A 60 -26.38 7.63 -4.75
CA THR A 60 -26.29 8.33 -3.47
C THR A 60 -24.84 8.72 -3.14
N ARG A 61 -23.93 8.62 -4.12
CA ARG A 61 -22.53 8.97 -3.92
C ARG A 61 -22.41 10.44 -3.52
N PRO A 62 -21.67 10.76 -2.43
CA PRO A 62 -21.43 12.15 -2.06
C PRO A 62 -20.74 12.90 -3.18
N ARG A 63 -20.98 14.22 -3.24
CA ARG A 63 -20.32 15.15 -4.16
C ARG A 63 -19.32 16.02 -3.41
N ALA A 64 -18.10 16.06 -3.90
CA ALA A 64 -17.01 16.88 -3.40
C ALA A 64 -16.64 17.97 -4.41
N LEU A 65 -16.28 19.15 -3.90
CA LEU A 65 -15.63 20.21 -4.66
C LEU A 65 -14.20 20.39 -4.16
N ILE A 66 -13.22 20.20 -5.03
CA ILE A 66 -11.80 20.46 -4.74
C ILE A 66 -11.46 21.87 -5.22
N LEU A 67 -11.05 22.73 -4.30
CA LEU A 67 -10.55 24.06 -4.57
C LEU A 67 -9.02 24.03 -4.63
N TYR A 68 -8.44 24.36 -5.79
CA TYR A 68 -7.00 24.26 -6.02
C TYR A 68 -6.46 25.49 -6.77
N SER A 69 -5.14 25.60 -6.86
CA SER A 69 -4.45 26.70 -7.53
C SER A 69 -3.61 26.16 -8.71
N PRO A 70 -4.08 26.28 -9.96
CA PRO A 70 -3.37 25.78 -11.14
C PRO A 70 -1.97 26.37 -11.34
N GLY A 71 -1.72 27.57 -10.81
CA GLY A 71 -0.42 28.25 -10.89
C GLY A 71 0.67 27.63 -10.00
N TYR A 72 0.33 26.67 -9.14
CA TYR A 72 1.25 26.10 -8.15
C TYR A 72 1.29 24.57 -8.26
N GLU A 73 2.46 24.03 -8.58
CA GLU A 73 2.67 22.60 -8.82
C GLU A 73 2.23 21.72 -7.64
N ALA A 74 2.56 22.11 -6.40
CA ALA A 74 2.16 21.37 -5.20
C ALA A 74 0.64 21.26 -5.07
N SER A 75 -0.11 22.32 -5.41
CA SER A 75 -1.58 22.31 -5.38
C SER A 75 -2.17 21.43 -6.49
N VAL A 76 -1.58 21.45 -7.69
CA VAL A 76 -1.97 20.56 -8.81
C VAL A 76 -1.72 19.09 -8.47
N LYS A 77 -0.55 18.78 -7.88
CA LYS A 77 -0.24 17.42 -7.42
C LYS A 77 -1.21 16.96 -6.33
N TYR A 78 -1.51 17.82 -5.37
CA TYR A 78 -2.45 17.45 -4.31
C TYR A 78 -3.89 17.29 -4.81
N GLU A 79 -4.34 18.15 -5.74
CA GLU A 79 -5.63 18.00 -6.42
C GLU A 79 -5.73 16.65 -7.13
N LYS A 80 -4.68 16.23 -7.85
CA LYS A 80 -4.61 14.90 -8.47
C LYS A 80 -4.74 13.79 -7.42
N ASN A 81 -3.99 13.87 -6.32
CA ASN A 81 -4.06 12.89 -5.24
C ASN A 81 -5.46 12.80 -4.62
N LEU A 82 -6.11 13.94 -4.38
CA LEU A 82 -7.47 13.99 -3.86
C LEU A 82 -8.48 13.41 -4.85
N ARG A 83 -8.37 13.69 -6.15
CA ARG A 83 -9.25 13.09 -7.17
C ARG A 83 -9.17 11.56 -7.14
N ILE A 84 -7.97 11.01 -7.07
CA ILE A 84 -7.79 9.56 -7.02
C ILE A 84 -8.32 9.00 -5.69
N ALA A 85 -7.99 9.62 -4.55
CA ALA A 85 -8.53 9.23 -3.25
C ALA A 85 -10.06 9.19 -3.25
N LEU A 86 -10.72 10.25 -3.74
CA LEU A 86 -12.18 10.34 -3.80
C LEU A 86 -12.79 9.30 -4.75
N GLN A 87 -12.12 8.96 -5.85
CA GLN A 87 -12.54 7.88 -6.74
C GLN A 87 -12.60 6.53 -5.99
N HIS A 88 -11.58 6.19 -5.21
CA HIS A 88 -11.57 4.95 -4.40
C HIS A 88 -12.57 5.00 -3.24
N LEU A 89 -12.77 6.18 -2.62
CA LEU A 89 -13.83 6.39 -1.63
C LEU A 89 -15.25 6.39 -2.22
N ARG A 90 -15.40 6.27 -3.55
CA ARG A 90 -16.66 6.36 -4.29
C ARG A 90 -17.41 7.69 -4.08
N ILE A 91 -16.65 8.78 -3.94
CA ILE A 91 -17.14 10.17 -3.88
C ILE A 91 -16.92 10.82 -5.24
N ARG A 92 -17.96 11.46 -5.79
CA ARG A 92 -17.86 12.22 -7.05
C ARG A 92 -17.14 13.54 -6.77
N ALA A 93 -16.19 13.93 -7.62
CA ALA A 93 -15.39 15.12 -7.40
C ALA A 93 -15.38 16.05 -8.62
N ASP A 94 -15.65 17.33 -8.37
CA ASP A 94 -15.43 18.42 -9.31
C ASP A 94 -14.25 19.27 -8.81
N SER A 95 -13.41 19.76 -9.72
CA SER A 95 -12.25 20.60 -9.39
C SER A 95 -12.47 22.03 -9.88
N LEU A 96 -12.17 23.02 -9.04
CA LEU A 96 -12.38 24.43 -9.33
C LEU A 96 -11.18 25.26 -8.87
N GLU A 97 -10.75 26.18 -9.73
CA GLU A 97 -9.70 27.13 -9.40
C GLU A 97 -10.17 28.08 -8.28
N LEU A 98 -9.32 28.34 -7.29
CA LEU A 98 -9.65 29.20 -6.15
C LEU A 98 -10.13 30.61 -6.55
N SER A 99 -9.58 31.16 -7.63
CA SER A 99 -9.95 32.47 -8.19
C SER A 99 -11.34 32.52 -8.83
N ARG A 100 -12.00 31.36 -8.98
CA ARG A 100 -13.32 31.21 -9.63
C ARG A 100 -14.40 30.74 -8.67
N THR A 101 -14.13 30.79 -7.37
CA THR A 101 -15.06 30.40 -6.30
C THR A 101 -16.42 31.11 -6.40
N GLU A 102 -16.49 32.36 -6.87
CA GLU A 102 -17.76 33.07 -7.13
C GLU A 102 -18.71 32.36 -8.13
N SER A 103 -18.19 31.45 -8.96
CA SER A 103 -18.97 30.76 -10.00
C SER A 103 -19.73 29.51 -9.54
N VAL A 104 -19.59 29.12 -8.28
CA VAL A 104 -20.16 27.87 -7.74
C VAL A 104 -21.00 28.12 -6.48
N SER A 105 -22.02 27.30 -6.27
CA SER A 105 -22.70 27.21 -4.98
C SER A 105 -22.12 26.06 -4.17
N TYR A 106 -21.55 26.34 -2.99
CA TYR A 106 -21.01 25.28 -2.14
C TYR A 106 -22.08 24.31 -1.64
N SER A 107 -23.33 24.77 -1.50
CA SER A 107 -24.46 23.93 -1.07
C SER A 107 -24.90 22.88 -2.12
N ASP A 108 -24.34 22.89 -3.33
CA ASP A 108 -24.54 21.84 -4.33
C ASP A 108 -23.67 20.59 -4.07
N TYR A 109 -22.80 20.66 -3.05
CA TYR A 109 -21.82 19.63 -2.67
C TYR A 109 -22.01 19.22 -1.21
N ASP A 110 -21.71 17.95 -0.92
CA ASP A 110 -21.70 17.39 0.44
C ASP A 110 -20.41 17.71 1.21
N LEU A 111 -19.37 18.11 0.46
CA LEU A 111 -17.98 18.27 0.90
C LEU A 111 -17.27 19.32 0.02
N VAL A 112 -16.54 20.24 0.64
CA VAL A 112 -15.58 21.13 -0.03
C VAL A 112 -14.19 20.86 0.53
N ILE A 113 -13.17 20.82 -0.33
CA ILE A 113 -11.77 20.58 0.04
C ILE A 113 -10.90 21.75 -0.40
N LEU A 114 -10.14 22.35 0.52
CA LEU A 114 -9.09 23.32 0.20
C LEU A 114 -7.78 22.57 -0.04
N ALA A 115 -7.39 22.44 -1.30
CA ALA A 115 -6.16 21.77 -1.75
C ALA A 115 -5.06 22.77 -2.14
N SER A 116 -5.07 23.97 -1.55
CA SER A 116 -4.10 25.03 -1.84
C SER A 116 -3.79 25.89 -0.63
N ALA A 117 -2.49 26.17 -0.44
CA ALA A 117 -1.98 27.07 0.57
C ALA A 117 -2.26 28.56 0.24
N TYR A 118 -2.59 28.87 -1.02
CA TYR A 118 -2.62 30.24 -1.55
C TYR A 118 -3.99 30.92 -1.47
N TRP A 119 -4.92 30.38 -0.68
CA TRP A 119 -6.27 30.90 -0.57
C TRP A 119 -6.38 32.34 -0.03
N GLU A 120 -5.42 32.82 0.77
CA GLU A 120 -5.35 34.26 1.12
C GLU A 120 -5.16 35.17 -0.10
N ALA A 121 -4.36 34.70 -1.07
CA ALA A 121 -3.97 35.50 -2.23
C ALA A 121 -4.96 35.32 -3.39
N GLU A 122 -5.47 34.11 -3.61
CA GLU A 122 -6.24 33.76 -4.80
C GLU A 122 -7.76 33.77 -4.61
N MET A 123 -8.26 33.57 -3.38
CA MET A 123 -9.71 33.55 -3.15
C MET A 123 -10.25 34.98 -3.25
N THR A 124 -10.98 35.26 -4.33
CA THR A 124 -11.47 36.62 -4.64
C THR A 124 -12.59 37.07 -3.72
N GLU A 125 -13.34 36.11 -3.17
CA GLU A 125 -14.41 36.35 -2.22
C GLU A 125 -13.97 36.17 -0.76
N SER A 126 -14.77 36.67 0.17
CA SER A 126 -14.55 36.42 1.59
C SER A 126 -14.82 34.95 1.94
N ALA A 127 -13.96 34.37 2.78
CA ALA A 127 -14.15 33.06 3.40
C ALA A 127 -15.51 32.91 4.10
N ALA A 128 -16.17 34.01 4.47
CA ALA A 128 -17.49 34.03 5.08
C ALA A 128 -18.54 33.16 4.34
N ARG A 129 -18.46 33.05 3.01
CA ARG A 129 -19.37 32.18 2.25
C ARG A 129 -19.11 30.70 2.51
N LEU A 130 -17.84 30.31 2.54
CA LEU A 130 -17.42 28.95 2.89
C LEU A 130 -17.78 28.63 4.35
N LEU A 131 -17.53 29.56 5.27
CA LEU A 131 -17.89 29.40 6.68
C LEU A 131 -19.41 29.25 6.88
N ARG A 132 -20.22 30.00 6.13
CA ARG A 132 -21.68 29.86 6.16
C ARG A 132 -22.09 28.46 5.72
N TYR A 133 -21.56 27.98 4.60
CA TYR A 133 -21.81 26.62 4.10
C TYR A 133 -21.53 25.57 5.18
N VAL A 134 -20.40 25.66 5.88
CA VAL A 134 -20.08 24.74 6.98
C VAL A 134 -21.10 24.89 8.12
N SER A 135 -21.39 26.11 8.58
CA SER A 135 -22.31 26.33 9.70
C SER A 135 -23.74 25.82 9.44
N GLU A 136 -24.15 25.74 8.16
CA GLU A 136 -25.45 25.26 7.70
C GLU A 136 -25.48 23.75 7.39
N GLY A 137 -24.42 23.00 7.73
CA GLY A 137 -24.38 21.53 7.59
C GLY A 137 -23.33 21.01 6.62
N GLY A 138 -22.61 21.89 5.93
CA GLY A 138 -21.55 21.53 5.00
C GLY A 138 -20.33 20.91 5.67
N ARG A 139 -19.58 20.10 4.91
CA ARG A 139 -18.30 19.52 5.34
C ARG A 139 -17.13 20.21 4.65
N LEU A 140 -16.08 20.51 5.39
CA LEU A 140 -14.88 21.18 4.89
C LEU A 140 -13.60 20.44 5.29
N LEU A 141 -12.80 20.03 4.32
CA LEU A 141 -11.39 19.66 4.55
C LEU A 141 -10.50 20.86 4.28
N VAL A 142 -9.80 21.37 5.30
CA VAL A 142 -8.65 22.26 5.12
C VAL A 142 -7.43 21.36 4.93
N GLY A 143 -7.08 21.08 3.68
CA GLY A 143 -6.17 19.99 3.32
C GLY A 143 -4.69 20.34 3.39
N THR A 144 -4.34 21.60 3.62
CA THR A 144 -2.96 22.08 3.70
C THR A 144 -2.89 23.34 4.57
N VAL A 145 -1.73 23.60 5.15
CA VAL A 145 -1.46 24.89 5.79
C VAL A 145 -1.52 26.04 4.79
N PRO A 146 -1.99 27.23 5.21
CA PRO A 146 -1.86 28.44 4.39
C PRO A 146 -0.39 28.80 4.16
N GLU A 147 -0.09 29.46 3.04
CA GLU A 147 1.23 30.05 2.77
C GLU A 147 1.46 31.27 3.68
N SER A 148 0.42 32.07 3.87
CA SER A 148 0.44 33.29 4.68
C SER A 148 -0.78 33.37 5.57
N LEU A 149 -0.64 33.98 6.74
CA LEU A 149 -1.76 34.27 7.64
C LEU A 149 -2.26 35.69 7.38
N GLY A 150 -3.50 35.84 6.91
CA GLY A 150 -4.09 37.11 6.52
C GLY A 150 -5.54 37.28 6.98
N PRO A 151 -6.28 38.22 6.37
CA PRO A 151 -7.66 38.49 6.74
C PRO A 151 -8.60 37.30 6.58
N GLN A 152 -8.39 36.42 5.59
CA GLN A 152 -9.27 35.27 5.36
C GLN A 152 -9.11 34.23 6.47
N PHE A 153 -7.87 33.93 6.85
CA PHE A 153 -7.52 33.02 7.93
C PHE A 153 -7.95 33.59 9.29
N ALA A 154 -7.67 34.88 9.55
CA ALA A 154 -8.09 35.55 10.78
C ALA A 154 -9.62 35.55 10.99
N LEU A 155 -10.39 35.55 9.90
CA LEU A 155 -11.85 35.39 9.95
C LEU A 155 -12.28 33.93 10.21
N SER A 156 -11.48 32.96 9.81
CA SER A 156 -11.88 31.55 9.68
C SER A 156 -11.34 30.62 10.76
N TYR A 157 -10.21 30.94 11.40
CA TYR A 157 -9.47 29.99 12.25
C TYR A 157 -10.31 29.37 13.38
N ARG A 158 -11.22 30.15 13.99
CA ARG A 158 -12.16 29.64 15.01
C ARG A 158 -13.10 28.57 14.47
N SER A 159 -13.57 28.73 13.24
CA SER A 159 -14.40 27.72 12.56
C SER A 159 -13.62 26.44 12.24
N PHE A 160 -12.29 26.51 12.21
CA PHE A 160 -11.42 25.35 12.09
C PHE A 160 -11.11 24.71 13.46
N GLY A 161 -11.71 25.18 14.54
CA GLY A 161 -11.46 24.69 15.89
C GLY A 161 -10.14 25.17 16.50
N ILE A 162 -9.54 26.24 15.95
CA ILE A 162 -8.31 26.82 16.48
C ILE A 162 -8.67 27.92 17.48
N ALA A 163 -8.22 27.78 18.72
CA ALA A 163 -8.40 28.77 19.78
C ALA A 163 -7.31 29.85 19.76
N ASP A 164 -6.07 29.48 19.43
CA ASP A 164 -4.95 30.40 19.26
C ASP A 164 -3.95 29.81 18.26
N TYR A 165 -3.20 30.65 17.55
CA TYR A 165 -2.21 30.20 16.59
C TYR A 165 -0.93 31.03 16.66
N GLY A 166 0.20 30.37 16.39
CA GLY A 166 1.52 30.99 16.34
C GLY A 166 2.12 30.97 14.94
N ASP A 167 3.45 30.97 14.89
CA ASP A 167 4.20 30.82 13.66
C ASP A 167 4.18 29.37 13.14
N TYR A 168 4.67 29.19 11.92
CA TYR A 168 4.93 27.87 11.36
C TYR A 168 6.05 27.15 12.11
N LEU A 169 5.89 25.85 12.30
CA LEU A 169 6.83 24.97 12.98
C LEU A 169 7.21 23.83 12.03
N PRO A 170 8.51 23.56 11.84
CA PRO A 170 8.92 22.31 11.22
C PRO A 170 8.58 21.14 12.13
N TYR A 171 8.40 19.95 11.57
CA TYR A 171 8.30 18.69 12.31
C TYR A 171 8.99 17.59 11.51
N ASP A 172 9.51 16.59 12.21
CA ASP A 172 10.12 15.37 11.62
C ASP A 172 9.54 14.09 12.23
N THR A 173 8.60 14.25 13.16
CA THR A 173 7.98 13.18 13.93
C THR A 173 6.46 13.36 13.91
N ILE A 174 5.74 12.28 13.66
CA ILE A 174 4.28 12.24 13.64
C ILE A 174 3.79 11.18 14.62
N GLU A 175 2.98 11.58 15.59
CA GLU A 175 2.38 10.71 16.60
C GLU A 175 0.87 10.61 16.40
N PHE A 176 0.35 9.41 16.12
CA PHE A 176 -1.07 9.17 15.92
C PHE A 176 -1.75 8.80 17.24
N CYS A 177 -2.77 9.56 17.64
CA CYS A 177 -3.59 9.31 18.83
C CYS A 177 -5.02 8.88 18.51
N GLY A 178 -5.40 8.85 17.23
CA GLY A 178 -6.70 8.35 16.77
C GLY A 178 -6.63 7.75 15.37
N ASP A 179 -7.66 6.98 15.01
CA ASP A 179 -7.72 6.24 13.75
C ASP A 179 -8.06 7.17 12.58
N VAL A 180 -7.03 7.75 11.96
CA VAL A 180 -7.16 8.37 10.63
C VAL A 180 -7.32 7.29 9.57
N VAL A 181 -6.50 6.23 9.68
CA VAL A 181 -6.59 4.98 8.90
C VAL A 181 -6.63 3.79 9.87
N PRO A 182 -7.10 2.60 9.45
CA PRO A 182 -7.19 1.45 10.35
C PRO A 182 -5.83 1.08 10.97
N GLY A 183 -5.82 0.87 12.29
CA GLY A 183 -4.66 0.31 13.00
C GLY A 183 -3.51 1.28 13.28
N ILE A 184 -3.63 2.56 12.92
CA ILE A 184 -2.54 3.54 13.10
C ILE A 184 -2.49 4.14 14.51
N THR A 185 -3.58 4.08 15.27
CA THR A 185 -3.63 4.67 16.63
C THR A 185 -2.50 4.15 17.51
N GLY A 186 -1.77 5.07 18.15
CA GLY A 186 -0.65 4.77 19.05
C GLY A 186 0.69 4.60 18.33
N ARG A 187 0.75 4.72 17.00
CA ARG A 187 1.99 4.68 16.22
C ARG A 187 2.67 6.05 16.19
N SER A 188 4.00 6.03 16.16
CA SER A 188 4.84 7.20 15.99
C SER A 188 5.84 6.91 14.89
N PHE A 189 6.09 7.88 14.03
CA PHE A 189 7.01 7.78 12.89
C PHE A 189 7.93 8.99 12.90
N THR A 190 9.25 8.77 12.80
CA THR A 190 10.27 9.82 12.83
C THR A 190 11.28 9.64 11.71
N GLY A 191 11.61 10.70 10.99
CA GLY A 191 12.69 10.66 10.00
C GLY A 191 12.78 11.91 9.14
N GLU A 192 13.96 12.13 8.54
CA GLU A 192 14.18 13.28 7.64
C GLU A 192 13.23 13.26 6.44
N SER A 193 12.95 12.08 5.87
CA SER A 193 11.98 11.88 4.78
C SER A 193 10.53 12.22 5.15
N LEU A 194 10.24 12.40 6.44
CA LEU A 194 8.94 12.85 6.95
C LEU A 194 8.93 14.34 7.33
N SER A 195 10.04 15.04 7.10
CA SER A 195 10.17 16.45 7.47
C SER A 195 9.24 17.33 6.65
N ASP A 196 8.47 18.16 7.33
CA ASP A 196 7.56 19.11 6.72
C ASP A 196 7.25 20.26 7.71
N VAL A 197 6.34 21.14 7.37
CA VAL A 197 5.93 22.32 8.13
C VAL A 197 4.45 22.25 8.48
N MET A 198 4.14 22.64 9.71
CA MET A 198 2.77 22.78 10.24
C MET A 198 2.56 24.18 10.82
N LEU A 199 1.31 24.63 10.95
CA LEU A 199 1.00 25.84 11.71
C LEU A 199 0.92 25.51 13.20
N SER A 200 1.61 26.27 14.06
CA SER A 200 1.43 26.14 15.50
C SER A 200 0.00 26.54 15.89
N ALA A 201 -0.75 25.62 16.49
CA ALA A 201 -2.12 25.85 16.91
C ALA A 201 -2.39 25.30 18.32
N THR A 202 -3.17 26.06 19.09
CA THR A 202 -3.93 25.59 20.25
C THR A 202 -5.37 25.44 19.81
N LEU A 203 -6.00 24.29 20.08
CA LEU A 203 -7.37 24.02 19.65
C LEU A 203 -8.39 24.36 20.73
N GLU A 204 -9.64 24.53 20.29
CA GLU A 204 -10.81 24.59 21.17
C GLU A 204 -10.98 23.24 21.92
N GLU A 205 -11.59 23.28 23.11
CA GLU A 205 -11.74 22.09 23.97
C GLU A 205 -12.50 20.93 23.31
N ASP A 206 -13.45 21.24 22.41
CA ASP A 206 -14.29 20.26 21.71
C ASP A 206 -13.64 19.72 20.42
N ALA A 207 -12.43 20.16 20.06
CA ALA A 207 -11.71 19.61 18.92
C ALA A 207 -11.17 18.20 19.21
N VAL A 208 -11.32 17.29 18.26
CA VAL A 208 -10.83 15.90 18.38
C VAL A 208 -9.56 15.76 17.54
N VAL A 209 -8.42 15.53 18.22
CA VAL A 209 -7.10 15.37 17.59
C VAL A 209 -6.84 13.90 17.27
N TYR A 210 -6.34 13.64 16.07
CA TYR A 210 -5.97 12.31 15.58
C TYR A 210 -4.46 12.13 15.41
N ALA A 211 -3.72 13.22 15.15
CA ALA A 211 -2.27 13.18 15.03
C ALA A 211 -1.62 14.47 15.52
N TRP A 212 -0.38 14.36 15.99
CA TRP A 212 0.47 15.46 16.42
C TRP A 212 1.79 15.45 15.66
N GLY A 213 2.25 16.63 15.24
CA GLY A 213 3.60 16.83 14.73
C GLY A 213 4.53 17.25 15.86
N ARG A 214 5.76 16.76 15.85
CA ARG A 214 6.81 17.13 16.81
C ARG A 214 8.11 17.45 16.07
N ASP A 215 8.80 18.50 16.51
CA ASP A 215 10.11 18.88 16.00
C ASP A 215 11.26 18.26 16.81
N ALA A 216 12.48 18.38 16.30
CA ALA A 216 13.69 17.89 16.97
C ALA A 216 13.94 18.51 18.37
N ALA A 217 13.34 19.66 18.69
CA ALA A 217 13.41 20.30 20.01
C ALA A 217 12.28 19.85 20.97
N GLY A 218 11.40 18.94 20.52
CA GLY A 218 10.28 18.41 21.28
C GLY A 218 9.05 19.31 21.31
N ARG A 219 9.03 20.44 20.58
CA ARG A 219 7.84 21.28 20.41
C ARG A 219 6.82 20.51 19.59
N GLN A 220 5.57 20.58 20.01
CA GLN A 220 4.49 19.76 19.46
C GLN A 220 3.29 20.64 19.10
N SER A 221 2.61 20.31 18.00
CA SER A 221 1.36 20.94 17.60
C SER A 221 0.42 19.94 16.90
N PRO A 222 -0.90 20.14 16.92
CA PRO A 222 -1.84 19.24 16.25
C PRO A 222 -1.57 19.20 14.75
N LEU A 223 -1.52 18.00 14.17
CA LEU A 223 -1.30 17.79 12.74
C LEU A 223 -2.59 17.43 12.01
N ILE A 224 -3.44 16.60 12.63
CA ILE A 224 -4.74 16.19 12.08
C ILE A 224 -5.79 16.29 13.17
N TRP A 225 -6.87 17.02 12.93
CA TRP A 225 -8.01 17.10 13.85
C TRP A 225 -9.33 17.32 13.12
N ARG A 226 -10.45 17.07 13.82
CA ARG A 226 -11.78 17.49 13.41
C ARG A 226 -12.42 18.42 14.43
N TYR A 227 -13.35 19.24 13.97
CA TYR A 227 -14.13 20.17 14.79
C TYR A 227 -15.54 20.33 14.20
N ASP A 228 -16.57 20.21 15.05
CA ASP A 228 -17.95 20.47 14.66
C ASP A 228 -18.23 21.98 14.73
N CYS A 229 -18.70 22.56 13.62
CA CYS A 229 -18.92 24.00 13.49
C CYS A 229 -20.35 24.25 13.01
N GLY A 230 -21.21 24.76 13.91
CA GLY A 230 -22.63 24.90 13.64
C GLY A 230 -23.29 23.53 13.46
N GLN A 231 -23.91 23.30 12.30
CA GLN A 231 -24.49 22.00 11.93
C GLN A 231 -23.54 21.14 11.08
N GLY A 232 -22.39 21.70 10.65
CA GLY A 232 -21.42 21.01 9.81
C GLY A 232 -20.15 20.62 10.55
N ARG A 233 -19.15 20.18 9.78
CA ARG A 233 -17.90 19.64 10.32
C ARG A 233 -16.70 20.08 9.48
N VAL A 234 -15.61 20.41 10.17
CA VAL A 234 -14.30 20.70 9.58
C VAL A 234 -13.31 19.63 9.98
N ALA A 235 -12.47 19.20 9.04
CA ALA A 235 -11.26 18.44 9.30
C ALA A 235 -10.08 19.25 8.78
N VAL A 236 -8.96 19.23 9.51
CA VAL A 236 -7.76 19.96 9.13
C VAL A 236 -6.61 18.98 9.02
N PHE A 237 -5.91 19.04 7.88
CA PHE A 237 -4.62 18.39 7.67
C PHE A 237 -3.55 19.48 7.61
N ASN A 238 -2.92 19.73 8.76
CA ASN A 238 -2.05 20.86 9.04
C ASN A 238 -0.61 20.60 8.57
N CYS A 239 -0.44 20.20 7.31
CA CYS A 239 0.85 19.92 6.68
C CYS A 239 0.92 20.52 5.26
N THR A 240 2.06 20.43 4.57
CA THR A 240 2.17 20.66 3.11
C THR A 240 2.35 19.36 2.31
N CYS A 241 2.56 18.26 3.04
CA CYS A 241 2.84 16.92 2.60
C CYS A 241 1.83 16.27 1.62
N GLY A 242 0.58 16.73 1.56
CA GLY A 242 -0.48 16.13 0.73
C GLY A 242 -0.18 16.03 -0.77
N SER A 243 0.79 16.80 -1.28
CA SER A 243 1.25 16.72 -2.68
C SER A 243 2.02 15.44 -3.02
N GLY A 244 2.58 14.73 -2.03
CA GLY A 244 3.27 13.45 -2.23
C GLY A 244 2.31 12.28 -2.42
N ASP A 245 2.57 11.42 -3.41
CA ASP A 245 1.71 10.27 -3.76
C ASP A 245 1.49 9.30 -2.58
N PHE A 246 2.51 9.12 -1.72
CA PHE A 246 2.39 8.27 -0.54
C PHE A 246 1.41 8.80 0.51
N TRP A 247 1.09 10.10 0.54
CA TRP A 247 0.13 10.68 1.49
C TRP A 247 -1.33 10.48 1.13
N ARG A 248 -1.63 9.92 -0.05
CA ARG A 248 -2.99 9.81 -0.57
C ARG A 248 -3.96 9.09 0.36
N GLY A 249 -3.51 8.02 1.03
CA GLY A 249 -4.34 7.32 2.00
C GLY A 249 -4.57 8.09 3.30
N MET A 250 -3.62 8.90 3.72
CA MET A 250 -3.83 9.84 4.83
C MET A 250 -4.85 10.92 4.46
N ALA A 251 -4.76 11.49 3.26
CA ALA A 251 -5.74 12.45 2.76
C ALA A 251 -7.15 11.84 2.68
N ALA A 252 -7.27 10.59 2.22
CA ALA A 252 -8.53 9.85 2.24
C ALA A 252 -9.06 9.63 3.67
N GLY A 253 -8.18 9.30 4.61
CA GLY A 253 -8.50 9.23 6.03
C GLY A 253 -9.06 10.54 6.58
N CYS A 254 -8.45 11.69 6.24
CA CYS A 254 -8.95 13.01 6.60
C CYS A 254 -10.35 13.30 6.02
N VAL A 255 -10.63 12.88 4.78
CA VAL A 255 -11.98 12.96 4.20
C VAL A 255 -12.97 12.10 5.02
N ASN A 256 -12.58 10.88 5.40
CA ASN A 256 -13.42 10.00 6.23
C ASN A 256 -13.71 10.57 7.64
N LEU A 257 -12.90 11.50 8.16
CA LEU A 257 -13.18 12.18 9.44
C LEU A 257 -14.41 13.10 9.37
N LEU A 258 -14.80 13.54 8.17
CA LEU A 258 -15.91 14.47 7.95
C LEU A 258 -17.29 13.83 8.00
N PHE A 259 -17.36 12.50 7.98
CA PHE A 259 -18.60 11.75 7.97
C PHE A 259 -18.72 10.89 9.23
N ASP A 260 -19.95 10.76 9.75
CA ASP A 260 -20.22 9.87 10.89
C ASP A 260 -20.13 8.40 10.49
N THR A 261 -20.45 8.09 9.23
CA THR A 261 -20.33 6.74 8.68
C THR A 261 -19.89 6.80 7.22
N THR A 262 -18.83 6.06 6.89
CA THR A 262 -18.36 5.87 5.51
C THR A 262 -18.24 4.39 5.18
N LEU A 263 -18.47 4.05 3.91
CA LEU A 263 -18.33 2.69 3.40
C LEU A 263 -17.75 2.75 1.99
N TYR A 264 -16.54 2.21 1.80
CA TYR A 264 -15.85 2.20 0.51
C TYR A 264 -15.14 0.87 0.25
N PRO A 265 -15.06 0.43 -1.02
CA PRO A 265 -14.48 -0.86 -1.36
C PRO A 265 -12.97 -0.85 -1.13
N VAL A 266 -12.44 -2.00 -0.72
CA VAL A 266 -11.01 -2.25 -0.54
C VAL A 266 -10.63 -3.61 -1.12
N ILE A 267 -9.39 -3.74 -1.55
CA ILE A 267 -8.85 -4.95 -2.19
C ILE A 267 -8.65 -6.06 -1.14
N ASN A 268 -8.28 -5.69 0.08
CA ASN A 268 -8.01 -6.61 1.20
C ASN A 268 -6.98 -7.69 0.83
N ALA A 269 -5.75 -7.24 0.54
CA ALA A 269 -4.64 -8.08 0.07
C ALA A 269 -3.32 -7.77 0.79
N LEU A 270 -2.58 -8.82 1.10
CA LEU A 270 -1.17 -8.80 1.48
C LEU A 270 -0.42 -9.51 0.36
N CYS A 271 0.41 -8.78 -0.38
CA CYS A 271 1.16 -9.26 -1.53
C CYS A 271 2.65 -9.08 -1.29
N LEU A 272 3.42 -10.17 -1.38
CA LEU A 272 4.86 -10.18 -1.18
C LEU A 272 5.57 -10.60 -2.47
N PHE A 273 6.50 -9.77 -2.92
CA PHE A 273 7.31 -9.99 -4.11
C PHE A 273 8.75 -10.31 -3.73
N ILE A 274 9.35 -11.23 -4.47
CA ILE A 274 10.79 -11.50 -4.41
C ILE A 274 11.34 -11.24 -5.81
N ASP A 275 11.90 -10.05 -5.98
CA ASP A 275 12.53 -9.65 -7.24
C ASP A 275 13.78 -10.49 -7.47
N ASP A 276 14.15 -10.72 -8.73
CA ASP A 276 15.31 -11.55 -9.10
C ASP A 276 15.31 -12.98 -8.50
N PHE A 277 14.13 -13.62 -8.43
CA PHE A 277 13.99 -14.97 -7.90
C PHE A 277 12.95 -15.83 -8.63
N PRO A 278 13.34 -16.92 -9.32
CA PRO A 278 14.71 -17.41 -9.48
C PRO A 278 15.54 -16.54 -10.44
N SER A 279 16.88 -16.53 -10.30
CA SER A 279 17.79 -15.81 -11.19
C SER A 279 19.18 -16.47 -11.32
N PRO A 280 20.01 -16.09 -12.31
CA PRO A 280 21.40 -16.57 -12.40
C PRO A 280 22.35 -16.03 -11.34
N GLN A 281 21.92 -15.04 -10.55
CA GLN A 281 22.79 -14.23 -9.69
C GLN A 281 23.51 -15.08 -8.61
N TYR A 282 22.97 -16.26 -8.29
CA TYR A 282 23.52 -17.20 -7.31
C TYR A 282 24.95 -17.66 -7.61
N GLU A 283 25.39 -17.60 -8.86
CA GLU A 283 26.73 -18.02 -9.28
C GLU A 283 27.79 -16.91 -9.13
N SER A 284 27.43 -15.76 -8.56
CA SER A 284 28.37 -14.68 -8.22
C SER A 284 29.19 -14.97 -6.96
N GLU A 285 30.39 -14.40 -6.87
CA GLU A 285 31.22 -14.43 -5.66
C GLU A 285 30.90 -13.19 -4.81
N SER A 286 30.78 -13.37 -3.49
CA SER A 286 30.55 -12.28 -2.54
C SER A 286 31.51 -12.38 -1.36
N ASP A 287 32.36 -11.36 -1.20
CA ASP A 287 33.31 -11.27 -0.09
C ASP A 287 32.59 -11.13 1.27
N VAL A 288 31.41 -10.47 1.29
CA VAL A 288 30.57 -10.31 2.48
C VAL A 288 30.15 -11.68 3.01
N VAL A 289 29.53 -12.49 2.15
CA VAL A 289 29.02 -13.80 2.58
C VAL A 289 30.15 -14.79 2.86
N ARG A 290 31.25 -14.71 2.11
CA ARG A 290 32.41 -15.56 2.36
C ARG A 290 33.05 -15.25 3.71
N ALA A 291 33.20 -13.98 4.07
CA ALA A 291 33.79 -13.56 5.33
C ALA A 291 32.89 -13.88 6.53
N GLU A 292 31.58 -13.65 6.41
CA GLU A 292 30.65 -13.78 7.54
C GLU A 292 30.09 -15.21 7.72
N TYR A 293 29.79 -15.91 6.62
CA TYR A 293 29.11 -17.22 6.65
C TYR A 293 30.00 -18.38 6.23
N ASN A 294 31.20 -18.12 5.72
CA ASN A 294 32.11 -19.14 5.18
C ASN A 294 31.40 -20.03 4.15
N ARG A 295 30.73 -19.38 3.19
CA ARG A 295 29.95 -19.96 2.09
C ARG A 295 30.21 -19.18 0.80
N SER A 296 29.96 -19.80 -0.35
CA SER A 296 29.73 -19.04 -1.60
C SER A 296 28.33 -18.43 -1.60
N ALA A 297 28.04 -17.47 -2.50
CA ALA A 297 26.70 -16.89 -2.62
C ALA A 297 25.64 -17.97 -2.87
N LYS A 298 25.92 -18.89 -3.80
CA LYS A 298 25.07 -20.06 -4.07
C LYS A 298 24.74 -20.89 -2.83
N GLU A 299 25.76 -21.23 -2.04
CA GLU A 299 25.56 -22.02 -0.82
C GLU A 299 24.79 -21.24 0.23
N PHE A 300 25.05 -19.94 0.37
CA PHE A 300 24.29 -19.05 1.25
C PHE A 300 22.81 -19.01 0.85
N TYR A 301 22.50 -18.81 -0.43
CA TYR A 301 21.11 -18.80 -0.90
C TYR A 301 20.40 -20.12 -0.62
N ARG A 302 21.07 -21.25 -0.88
CA ARG A 302 20.49 -22.58 -0.72
C ARG A 302 20.33 -22.99 0.74
N ASP A 303 21.32 -22.68 1.57
CA ASP A 303 21.45 -23.22 2.93
C ASP A 303 20.96 -22.27 4.02
N ILE A 304 20.83 -20.97 3.71
CA ILE A 304 20.48 -19.92 4.69
C ILE A 304 19.30 -19.08 4.19
N TRP A 305 19.49 -18.27 3.14
CA TRP A 305 18.49 -17.28 2.73
C TRP A 305 17.14 -17.90 2.37
N TRP A 306 17.10 -18.87 1.44
CA TRP A 306 15.83 -19.45 0.99
C TRP A 306 15.13 -20.26 2.10
N PRO A 307 15.82 -21.10 2.88
CA PRO A 307 15.23 -21.71 4.08
C PRO A 307 14.61 -20.72 5.07
N ASP A 308 15.26 -19.58 5.30
CA ASP A 308 14.77 -18.53 6.19
C ASP A 308 13.53 -17.84 5.61
N MET A 309 13.54 -17.50 4.31
CA MET A 309 12.37 -16.93 3.64
C MET A 309 11.17 -17.89 3.66
N LEU A 310 11.41 -19.20 3.48
CA LEU A 310 10.38 -20.22 3.63
C LEU A 310 9.87 -20.33 5.07
N GLN A 311 10.73 -20.17 6.06
CA GLN A 311 10.36 -20.25 7.48
C GLN A 311 9.40 -19.12 7.86
N VAL A 312 9.73 -17.87 7.53
CA VAL A 312 8.87 -16.72 7.85
C VAL A 312 7.53 -16.78 7.10
N ALA A 313 7.54 -17.12 5.81
CA ALA A 313 6.29 -17.28 5.06
C ALA A 313 5.41 -18.40 5.63
N LYS A 314 6.00 -19.54 6.01
CA LYS A 314 5.26 -20.62 6.66
C LYS A 314 4.69 -20.23 8.03
N ALA A 315 5.37 -19.39 8.79
CA ALA A 315 4.90 -18.93 10.10
C ALA A 315 3.58 -18.16 9.98
N TYR A 316 3.40 -17.39 8.91
CA TYR A 316 2.23 -16.57 8.66
C TYR A 316 1.30 -17.07 7.54
N GLY A 317 1.67 -18.17 6.87
CA GLY A 317 0.92 -18.68 5.71
C GLY A 317 0.98 -17.72 4.52
N ASP A 318 2.10 -17.00 4.38
CA ASP A 318 2.28 -16.04 3.32
C ASP A 318 2.62 -16.67 1.97
N ILE A 319 2.21 -16.00 0.90
CA ILE A 319 2.47 -16.40 -0.48
C ILE A 319 3.43 -15.40 -1.09
N TYR A 320 4.54 -15.91 -1.64
CA TYR A 320 5.42 -15.09 -2.46
C TYR A 320 5.03 -15.14 -3.93
N THR A 321 5.28 -14.04 -4.62
CA THR A 321 5.45 -13.99 -6.08
C THR A 321 6.94 -13.82 -6.34
N GLY A 322 7.61 -14.84 -6.90
CA GLY A 322 9.00 -14.74 -7.32
C GLY A 322 9.08 -14.28 -8.78
N LEU A 323 9.93 -13.31 -9.08
CA LEU A 323 10.03 -12.71 -10.41
C LEU A 323 11.23 -13.28 -11.15
N PHE A 324 10.97 -14.10 -12.16
CA PHE A 324 11.98 -14.82 -12.92
C PHE A 324 12.70 -13.90 -13.91
N VAL A 325 14.03 -13.92 -13.84
CA VAL A 325 14.93 -13.34 -14.83
C VAL A 325 15.84 -14.45 -15.38
N ALA A 326 15.95 -14.55 -16.71
CA ALA A 326 16.67 -15.65 -17.34
C ALA A 326 18.19 -15.44 -17.40
N THR A 327 18.68 -14.20 -17.52
CA THR A 327 20.10 -13.90 -17.71
C THR A 327 20.47 -12.52 -17.12
N TYR A 328 21.76 -12.15 -17.17
CA TYR A 328 22.24 -10.77 -16.94
C TYR A 328 23.28 -10.37 -18.01
N ASN A 329 23.15 -10.88 -19.24
CA ASN A 329 24.18 -10.79 -20.28
C ASN A 329 24.17 -9.46 -21.07
N ASN A 330 23.24 -8.55 -20.75
CA ASN A 330 23.04 -7.26 -21.42
C ASN A 330 22.88 -7.35 -22.95
N GLU A 331 22.48 -8.52 -23.48
CA GLU A 331 22.24 -8.71 -24.92
C GLU A 331 20.85 -8.21 -25.30
N VAL A 332 20.79 -7.26 -26.23
CA VAL A 332 19.56 -6.59 -26.68
C VAL A 332 19.26 -6.83 -28.16
N ILE A 333 20.07 -7.65 -28.84
CA ILE A 333 19.90 -8.04 -30.23
C ILE A 333 19.14 -9.38 -30.28
N PRO A 334 17.92 -9.44 -30.85
CA PRO A 334 17.07 -10.63 -30.85
C PRO A 334 17.76 -11.93 -31.30
N ASP A 335 18.54 -11.88 -32.39
CA ASP A 335 19.22 -13.06 -32.93
C ASP A 335 20.34 -13.63 -32.03
N LYS A 336 20.69 -12.92 -30.95
CA LYS A 336 21.77 -13.28 -30.02
C LYS A 336 21.26 -13.66 -28.63
N LEU A 337 19.94 -13.73 -28.44
CA LEU A 337 19.34 -14.07 -27.15
C LEU A 337 19.53 -15.57 -26.84
N VAL A 338 20.68 -15.89 -26.23
CA VAL A 338 21.06 -17.24 -25.81
C VAL A 338 20.90 -17.43 -24.31
N TYR A 339 20.38 -18.58 -23.93
CA TYR A 339 20.25 -19.02 -22.54
C TYR A 339 21.08 -20.27 -22.30
N ALA A 340 21.77 -20.31 -21.17
CA ALA A 340 22.48 -21.48 -20.70
C ALA A 340 21.76 -22.02 -19.47
N GLU A 341 21.31 -23.27 -19.54
CA GLU A 341 20.56 -23.89 -18.45
C GLU A 341 21.35 -23.88 -17.13
N SER A 342 20.71 -23.38 -16.08
CA SER A 342 21.24 -23.38 -14.72
C SER A 342 20.44 -24.35 -13.84
N ALA A 343 21.13 -25.38 -13.33
CA ALA A 343 20.55 -26.32 -12.37
C ALA A 343 20.14 -25.62 -11.06
N THR A 344 20.79 -24.51 -10.72
CA THR A 344 20.51 -23.70 -9.53
C THR A 344 19.21 -22.92 -9.68
N GLU A 345 19.03 -22.22 -10.80
CA GLU A 345 17.75 -21.55 -11.14
C GLU A 345 16.61 -22.55 -11.15
N ARG A 346 16.81 -23.71 -11.80
CA ARG A 346 15.81 -24.79 -11.82
C ARG A 346 15.46 -25.27 -10.41
N TYR A 347 16.45 -25.42 -9.54
CA TYR A 347 16.23 -25.81 -8.14
C TYR A 347 15.36 -24.79 -7.39
N PHE A 348 15.71 -23.51 -7.46
CA PHE A 348 14.98 -22.46 -6.74
C PHE A 348 13.58 -22.25 -7.31
N GLY A 349 13.43 -22.20 -8.63
CA GLY A 349 12.11 -22.09 -9.26
C GLY A 349 11.22 -23.30 -8.98
N ALA A 350 11.75 -24.53 -9.02
CA ALA A 350 10.98 -25.71 -8.62
C ALA A 350 10.61 -25.68 -7.13
N SER A 351 11.49 -25.15 -6.26
CA SER A 351 11.23 -25.00 -4.83
C SER A 351 10.14 -23.96 -4.56
N LEU A 352 10.18 -22.81 -5.23
CA LEU A 352 9.14 -21.77 -5.22
C LEU A 352 7.77 -22.38 -5.53
N LEU A 353 7.65 -23.02 -6.70
CA LEU A 353 6.40 -23.62 -7.18
C LEU A 353 5.92 -24.77 -6.27
N LYS A 354 6.83 -25.59 -5.73
CA LYS A 354 6.49 -26.69 -4.82
C LYS A 354 5.87 -26.20 -3.50
N ASN A 355 6.22 -24.99 -3.05
CA ASN A 355 5.62 -24.37 -1.86
C ASN A 355 4.28 -23.67 -2.16
N GLY A 356 3.78 -23.74 -3.40
CA GLY A 356 2.50 -23.15 -3.79
C GLY A 356 2.56 -21.65 -4.07
N TYR A 357 3.77 -21.12 -4.27
CA TYR A 357 4.02 -19.71 -4.60
C TYR A 357 3.93 -19.46 -6.11
N GLU A 358 3.82 -18.18 -6.48
CA GLU A 358 3.68 -17.75 -7.87
C GLU A 358 5.04 -17.43 -8.50
N MET A 359 5.16 -17.66 -9.82
CA MET A 359 6.28 -17.21 -10.63
C MET A 359 5.79 -16.17 -11.65
N GLY A 360 6.32 -14.95 -11.57
CA GLY A 360 6.14 -13.86 -12.52
C GLY A 360 7.38 -13.61 -13.38
N ALA A 361 7.32 -12.60 -14.24
CA ALA A 361 8.38 -12.20 -15.15
C ALA A 361 9.10 -10.93 -14.67
N HIS A 362 10.43 -10.92 -14.74
CA HIS A 362 11.29 -9.76 -14.47
C HIS A 362 12.20 -9.41 -15.65
N GLY A 363 11.72 -9.64 -16.86
CA GLY A 363 12.50 -9.45 -18.08
C GLY A 363 13.48 -10.59 -18.38
N TYR A 364 14.04 -10.57 -19.58
CA TYR A 364 14.94 -11.63 -20.06
C TYR A 364 16.34 -11.54 -19.46
N ASN A 365 16.88 -10.33 -19.35
CA ASN A 365 18.28 -10.08 -18.97
C ASN A 365 18.46 -8.92 -17.98
N HIS A 366 17.39 -8.56 -17.26
CA HIS A 366 17.31 -7.39 -16.39
C HIS A 366 17.59 -6.03 -17.07
N GLN A 367 17.54 -5.95 -18.41
CA GLN A 367 17.52 -4.66 -19.10
C GLN A 367 16.10 -4.09 -19.08
N PRO A 368 15.89 -2.86 -18.59
CA PRO A 368 14.58 -2.23 -18.66
C PRO A 368 14.05 -2.15 -20.09
N LEU A 369 12.74 -2.30 -20.26
CA LEU A 369 12.11 -2.24 -21.58
C LEU A 369 11.83 -0.78 -21.96
N THR A 370 12.90 -0.09 -22.33
CA THR A 370 12.89 1.30 -22.76
C THR A 370 13.75 1.50 -24.00
N LEU A 371 13.48 2.58 -24.72
CA LEU A 371 14.35 3.05 -25.81
C LEU A 371 15.51 3.88 -25.25
N ALA A 372 16.41 4.30 -26.13
CA ALA A 372 17.52 5.18 -25.74
C ALA A 372 17.00 6.46 -25.06
N GLY A 373 17.47 6.71 -23.84
CA GLY A 373 17.06 7.84 -23.00
C GLY A 373 15.98 7.53 -21.97
N GLY A 374 15.40 6.31 -21.98
CA GLY A 374 14.37 5.92 -21.01
C GLY A 374 14.88 5.55 -19.62
N THR A 375 16.20 5.48 -19.43
CA THR A 375 16.85 5.23 -18.13
C THR A 375 17.97 6.23 -17.91
N PRO A 376 18.31 6.58 -16.65
CA PRO A 376 19.47 7.42 -16.35
C PRO A 376 20.77 6.84 -16.91
N ALA A 377 21.60 7.68 -17.53
CA ALA A 377 22.85 7.26 -18.14
C ALA A 377 23.85 6.65 -17.12
N VAL A 378 23.77 7.08 -15.85
CA VAL A 378 24.60 6.58 -14.76
C VAL A 378 24.39 5.08 -14.48
N MET A 379 23.20 4.54 -14.78
CA MET A 379 22.89 3.12 -14.60
C MET A 379 23.49 2.23 -15.70
N GLN A 380 23.98 2.81 -16.79
CA GLN A 380 24.70 2.11 -17.87
C GLN A 380 23.91 0.96 -18.54
N TYR A 381 22.58 1.01 -18.50
CA TYR A 381 21.73 0.09 -19.26
C TYR A 381 21.93 0.22 -20.77
N ARG A 382 21.77 -0.90 -21.47
CA ARG A 382 21.77 -0.96 -22.93
C ARG A 382 20.32 -0.87 -23.41
N PRO A 383 19.94 0.21 -24.12
CA PRO A 383 18.58 0.36 -24.59
C PRO A 383 18.25 -0.67 -25.68
N TRP A 384 16.98 -1.06 -25.75
CA TRP A 384 16.47 -1.87 -26.84
C TRP A 384 16.38 -1.03 -28.11
N ALA A 385 16.52 -1.67 -29.27
CA ALA A 385 16.46 -0.98 -30.56
C ALA A 385 15.05 -0.45 -30.86
N ASP A 386 14.02 -1.24 -30.55
CA ASP A 386 12.61 -0.96 -30.81
C ASP A 386 11.69 -1.88 -29.97
N GLU A 387 10.37 -1.67 -30.08
CA GLU A 387 9.32 -2.47 -29.44
C GLU A 387 9.36 -3.96 -29.85
N ALA A 388 9.80 -4.26 -31.09
CA ALA A 388 9.89 -5.63 -31.58
C ALA A 388 11.03 -6.39 -30.89
N ALA A 389 12.16 -5.73 -30.63
CA ALA A 389 13.26 -6.31 -29.88
C ALA A 389 12.88 -6.59 -28.41
N MET A 390 12.14 -5.68 -27.78
CA MET A 390 11.57 -5.89 -26.44
C MET A 390 10.60 -7.08 -26.42
N THR A 391 9.71 -7.17 -27.42
CA THR A 391 8.75 -8.27 -27.54
C THR A 391 9.47 -9.60 -27.71
N ALA A 392 10.49 -9.66 -28.58
CA ALA A 392 11.27 -10.87 -28.82
C ALA A 392 12.02 -11.34 -27.57
N SER A 393 12.50 -10.42 -26.72
CA SER A 393 13.18 -10.81 -25.48
C SER A 393 12.24 -11.46 -24.47
N LEU A 394 11.03 -10.94 -24.33
CA LEU A 394 10.01 -11.54 -23.47
C LEU A 394 9.43 -12.84 -24.03
N GLN A 395 9.29 -12.97 -25.35
CA GLN A 395 8.94 -14.25 -25.98
C GLN A 395 10.01 -15.30 -25.67
N ARG A 396 11.30 -14.92 -25.76
CA ARG A 396 12.40 -15.81 -25.40
C ARG A 396 12.38 -16.18 -23.91
N LEU A 397 12.04 -15.25 -23.02
CA LEU A 397 11.81 -15.54 -21.59
C LEU A 397 10.67 -16.57 -21.41
N GLY A 398 9.57 -16.43 -22.15
CA GLY A 398 8.46 -17.39 -22.14
C GLY A 398 8.87 -18.80 -22.59
N GLU A 399 9.67 -18.91 -23.65
CA GLU A 399 10.23 -20.19 -24.12
C GLU A 399 11.10 -20.85 -23.03
N ILE A 400 12.03 -20.09 -22.45
CA ILE A 400 12.91 -20.58 -21.37
C ILE A 400 12.08 -21.02 -20.16
N THR A 401 11.06 -20.26 -19.80
CA THR A 401 10.15 -20.60 -18.70
C THR A 401 9.43 -21.93 -18.99
N ALA A 402 8.94 -22.15 -20.20
CA ALA A 402 8.29 -23.40 -20.58
C ALA A 402 9.26 -24.61 -20.57
N GLU A 403 10.53 -24.38 -20.92
CA GLU A 403 11.60 -25.40 -20.87
C GLU A 403 11.97 -25.78 -19.42
N LEU A 404 12.14 -24.78 -18.53
CA LEU A 404 12.58 -25.01 -17.14
C LEU A 404 11.44 -25.38 -16.19
N PHE A 405 10.27 -24.77 -16.37
CA PHE A 405 9.13 -24.83 -15.45
C PHE A 405 7.83 -25.13 -16.22
N PRO A 406 7.67 -26.37 -16.74
CA PRO A 406 6.48 -26.73 -17.51
C PRO A 406 5.18 -26.49 -16.73
N GLY A 407 4.23 -25.77 -17.35
CA GLY A 407 2.92 -25.44 -16.78
C GLY A 407 2.85 -24.11 -16.05
N VAL A 408 3.97 -23.37 -15.94
CA VAL A 408 3.95 -21.97 -15.49
C VAL A 408 3.46 -21.06 -16.63
N ALA A 409 2.47 -20.22 -16.32
CA ALA A 409 2.08 -19.10 -17.16
C ALA A 409 2.53 -17.81 -16.47
N LEU A 410 3.29 -16.97 -17.18
CA LEU A 410 3.78 -15.69 -16.65
C LEU A 410 2.64 -14.66 -16.69
N ARG A 411 1.89 -14.58 -15.59
CA ARG A 411 0.71 -13.69 -15.46
C ARG A 411 1.03 -12.34 -14.81
N CYS A 412 2.13 -12.27 -14.08
CA CYS A 412 2.64 -11.06 -13.46
C CYS A 412 3.92 -10.61 -14.16
N TYR A 413 4.06 -9.31 -14.41
CA TYR A 413 5.30 -8.69 -14.86
C TYR A 413 5.73 -7.56 -13.92
N VAL A 414 6.99 -7.56 -13.53
CA VAL A 414 7.63 -6.47 -12.78
C VAL A 414 8.71 -5.85 -13.67
N PRO A 415 8.69 -4.54 -13.94
CA PRO A 415 9.73 -3.90 -14.75
C PRO A 415 11.11 -3.94 -14.06
N PRO A 416 12.19 -4.35 -14.76
CA PRO A 416 13.55 -4.27 -14.22
C PRO A 416 13.89 -2.85 -13.78
N SER A 417 14.40 -2.70 -12.55
CA SER A 417 14.70 -1.41 -11.93
C SER A 417 13.56 -0.39 -12.00
N ASN A 418 12.30 -0.85 -12.07
CA ASN A 418 11.11 -0.01 -12.10
C ASN A 418 10.92 0.83 -13.38
N TYR A 419 11.73 0.65 -14.43
CA TYR A 419 11.61 1.41 -15.67
C TYR A 419 10.83 0.65 -16.74
N LEU A 420 9.82 1.30 -17.34
CA LEU A 420 9.02 0.75 -18.43
C LEU A 420 8.47 1.88 -19.31
N SER A 421 8.88 1.92 -20.58
CA SER A 421 8.33 2.90 -21.52
C SER A 421 6.93 2.48 -21.98
N ALA A 422 6.21 3.37 -22.68
CA ALA A 422 4.92 3.03 -23.27
C ALA A 422 5.04 1.90 -24.32
N GLU A 423 6.12 1.89 -25.11
CA GLU A 423 6.51 0.80 -26.02
C GLU A 423 6.78 -0.47 -25.24
N GLY A 424 7.55 -0.37 -24.16
CA GLY A 424 7.84 -1.49 -23.27
C GLY A 424 6.57 -2.14 -22.73
N ARG A 425 5.60 -1.36 -22.23
CA ARG A 425 4.31 -1.87 -21.74
C ARG A 425 3.54 -2.62 -22.84
N ARG A 426 3.52 -2.09 -24.07
CA ARG A 426 2.91 -2.78 -25.22
C ARG A 426 3.63 -4.07 -25.56
N ALA A 427 4.96 -4.08 -25.53
CA ALA A 427 5.76 -5.28 -25.75
C ALA A 427 5.47 -6.36 -24.70
N VAL A 428 5.30 -5.99 -23.42
CA VAL A 428 4.90 -6.92 -22.34
C VAL A 428 3.55 -7.56 -22.67
N ALA A 429 2.54 -6.75 -22.97
CA ALA A 429 1.20 -7.25 -23.31
C ALA A 429 1.19 -8.11 -24.60
N ALA A 430 2.03 -7.79 -25.58
CA ALA A 430 2.13 -8.53 -26.84
C ALA A 430 2.86 -9.87 -26.67
N ALA A 431 3.87 -9.93 -25.80
CA ALA A 431 4.70 -11.12 -25.61
C ALA A 431 4.12 -12.14 -24.61
N LEU A 432 3.35 -11.66 -23.62
CA LEU A 432 2.82 -12.47 -22.52
C LEU A 432 1.29 -12.59 -22.64
N PRO A 433 0.75 -13.62 -23.32
CA PRO A 433 -0.69 -13.71 -23.62
C PRO A 433 -1.57 -13.93 -22.38
N ASP A 434 -1.01 -14.48 -21.30
CA ASP A 434 -1.71 -14.72 -20.03
C ASP A 434 -1.53 -13.57 -19.02
N LEU A 435 -0.88 -12.46 -19.42
CA LEU A 435 -0.61 -11.32 -18.53
C LEU A 435 -1.91 -10.79 -17.92
N SER A 436 -1.98 -10.79 -16.59
CA SER A 436 -3.10 -10.23 -15.83
C SER A 436 -2.71 -8.99 -15.04
N VAL A 437 -1.44 -8.84 -14.67
CA VAL A 437 -0.98 -7.76 -13.80
C VAL A 437 0.42 -7.29 -14.12
N ILE A 438 0.63 -5.97 -14.07
CA ILE A 438 1.94 -5.34 -14.01
C ILE A 438 2.11 -4.71 -12.64
N SER A 439 3.26 -4.92 -12.02
CA SER A 439 3.62 -4.40 -10.70
C SER A 439 4.89 -3.55 -10.77
N GLY A 440 4.74 -2.28 -11.10
CA GLY A 440 5.73 -1.21 -10.98
C GLY A 440 5.82 -0.70 -9.54
N ILE A 441 5.96 0.63 -9.38
CA ILE A 441 6.10 1.29 -8.08
C ILE A 441 5.01 2.34 -7.85
N TYR A 442 4.69 2.59 -6.58
CA TYR A 442 3.61 3.51 -6.19
C TYR A 442 4.04 4.98 -6.22
N THR A 443 5.32 5.25 -5.99
CA THR A 443 5.96 6.56 -6.02
C THR A 443 7.19 6.47 -6.92
N ASN A 444 7.62 7.57 -7.55
CA ASN A 444 8.92 7.60 -8.25
C ASN A 444 10.07 8.14 -7.40
N GLU A 445 9.80 8.65 -6.19
CA GLU A 445 10.83 9.26 -5.32
C GLU A 445 11.76 10.25 -6.05
N GLU A 446 11.20 11.01 -7.00
CA GLU A 446 11.94 11.97 -7.85
C GLU A 446 13.00 11.35 -8.79
N GLU A 447 12.94 10.04 -9.03
CA GLU A 447 13.80 9.35 -9.99
C GLU A 447 13.61 9.87 -11.42
N GLU A 448 14.74 10.09 -12.10
CA GLU A 448 14.78 10.46 -13.52
C GLU A 448 14.53 9.25 -14.43
N GLY A 449 13.95 9.48 -15.61
CA GLY A 449 13.73 8.48 -16.65
C GLY A 449 12.27 8.05 -16.78
N GLU A 450 12.03 6.95 -17.50
CA GLU A 450 10.70 6.37 -17.73
C GLU A 450 10.30 5.41 -16.60
N VAL A 451 10.28 5.94 -15.39
CA VAL A 451 9.87 5.20 -14.18
C VAL A 451 8.38 4.83 -14.29
N TYR A 452 8.07 3.55 -14.08
CA TYR A 452 6.71 3.02 -14.19
C TYR A 452 5.94 3.19 -12.88
N VAL A 453 5.50 4.42 -12.63
CA VAL A 453 4.64 4.77 -11.50
C VAL A 453 3.20 4.37 -11.82
N GLN A 454 2.57 3.66 -10.90
CA GLN A 454 1.18 3.22 -11.04
C GLN A 454 0.33 3.64 -9.85
N ASP A 455 -0.98 3.56 -10.05
CA ASP A 455 -1.96 3.43 -8.99
C ASP A 455 -2.67 2.07 -9.12
N PHE A 456 -3.35 1.65 -8.05
CA PHE A 456 -4.20 0.46 -8.05
C PHE A 456 -5.41 0.66 -8.95
N SER A 457 -5.36 0.11 -10.17
CA SER A 457 -6.41 0.34 -11.16
C SER A 457 -6.50 -0.77 -12.20
N LEU A 458 -7.62 -0.81 -12.93
CA LEU A 458 -7.77 -1.64 -14.12
C LEU A 458 -7.48 -0.79 -15.36
N ALA A 459 -6.43 -1.12 -16.11
CA ALA A 459 -6.11 -0.42 -17.34
C ALA A 459 -7.11 -0.75 -18.47
N ALA A 460 -7.14 0.08 -19.51
CA ALA A 460 -8.08 -0.03 -20.61
C ALA A 460 -7.96 -1.33 -21.43
N ASP A 461 -6.81 -1.99 -21.39
CA ASP A 461 -6.57 -3.29 -22.02
C ASP A 461 -6.87 -4.50 -21.11
N GLY A 462 -7.38 -4.27 -19.91
CA GLY A 462 -7.76 -5.32 -18.95
C GLY A 462 -6.62 -5.84 -18.07
N VAL A 463 -5.40 -5.33 -18.26
CA VAL A 463 -4.26 -5.59 -17.36
C VAL A 463 -4.45 -4.77 -16.09
N VAL A 464 -4.25 -5.40 -14.95
CA VAL A 464 -4.30 -4.73 -13.66
C VAL A 464 -2.99 -4.01 -13.41
N GLU A 465 -3.07 -2.76 -12.99
CA GLU A 465 -1.94 -2.00 -12.46
C GLU A 465 -1.95 -2.18 -10.93
N PHE A 466 -0.94 -2.88 -10.38
CA PHE A 466 -0.85 -3.21 -8.95
C PHE A 466 0.55 -2.84 -8.43
N PRO A 467 0.78 -1.59 -8.03
CA PRO A 467 2.12 -1.14 -7.63
C PRO A 467 2.64 -1.84 -6.37
N ARG A 468 3.97 -1.95 -6.30
CA ARG A 468 4.70 -2.20 -5.06
C ARG A 468 4.82 -0.89 -4.28
N VAL A 469 4.48 -0.93 -2.99
CA VAL A 469 4.38 0.28 -2.15
C VAL A 469 5.62 0.46 -1.29
N THR A 470 6.17 -0.63 -0.74
CA THR A 470 7.32 -0.58 0.17
C THR A 470 8.40 -1.59 -0.22
N ALA A 471 9.65 -1.34 0.20
CA ALA A 471 10.80 -2.16 -0.18
C ALA A 471 11.69 -2.60 0.99
N GLY A 472 12.42 -3.70 0.78
CA GLY A 472 13.58 -4.10 1.58
C GLY A 472 13.28 -4.81 2.90
N MET A 473 14.34 -5.34 3.52
CA MET A 473 14.21 -6.20 4.71
C MET A 473 14.19 -5.46 6.05
N ALA A 474 14.55 -4.17 6.06
CA ALA A 474 14.68 -3.36 7.26
C ALA A 474 14.00 -1.98 7.07
N PRO A 475 12.66 -1.94 7.17
CA PRO A 475 11.91 -0.72 6.93
C PRO A 475 12.29 0.36 7.94
N ASP A 476 12.38 1.59 7.45
CA ASP A 476 12.34 2.75 8.32
C ASP A 476 10.89 3.21 8.56
N ASP A 477 10.74 4.32 9.27
CA ASP A 477 9.43 4.85 9.62
C ASP A 477 8.69 5.45 8.42
N PHE A 478 9.40 5.86 7.37
CA PHE A 478 8.79 6.30 6.12
C PHE A 478 8.13 5.12 5.41
N GLU A 479 8.85 4.01 5.25
CA GLU A 479 8.32 2.78 4.66
C GLU A 479 7.11 2.25 5.42
N GLN A 480 7.17 2.28 6.76
CA GLN A 480 6.04 1.88 7.58
C GLN A 480 4.83 2.80 7.38
N LEU A 481 5.00 4.13 7.41
CA LEU A 481 3.90 5.07 7.20
C LEU A 481 3.29 4.96 5.79
N SER A 482 4.13 4.74 4.77
CA SER A 482 3.70 4.47 3.40
C SER A 482 2.82 3.21 3.32
N ALA A 483 3.18 2.14 4.04
CA ALA A 483 2.32 0.96 4.17
C ALA A 483 0.97 1.28 4.84
N TYR A 484 0.93 2.04 5.95
CA TYR A 484 -0.34 2.44 6.59
C TYR A 484 -1.21 3.29 5.66
N SER A 485 -0.60 4.16 4.86
CA SER A 485 -1.32 4.98 3.88
C SER A 485 -1.98 4.11 2.81
N ALA A 486 -1.24 3.19 2.18
CA ALA A 486 -1.83 2.26 1.21
C ALA A 486 -2.89 1.33 1.83
N LEU A 487 -2.66 0.88 3.07
CA LEU A 487 -3.62 0.10 3.83
C LEU A 487 -4.90 0.87 4.10
N GLY A 488 -4.83 2.18 4.36
CA GLY A 488 -5.97 3.03 4.64
C GLY A 488 -6.91 3.24 3.46
N LEU A 489 -6.35 3.45 2.26
CA LEU A 489 -7.14 3.71 1.06
C LEU A 489 -7.54 2.44 0.31
N TYR A 490 -6.58 1.55 0.09
CA TYR A 490 -6.76 0.39 -0.79
C TYR A 490 -7.01 -0.90 -0.02
N GLY A 491 -6.69 -0.94 1.28
CA GLY A 491 -6.64 -2.19 2.05
C GLY A 491 -5.58 -3.14 1.53
N VAL A 492 -4.43 -2.61 1.13
CA VAL A 492 -3.31 -3.37 0.54
C VAL A 492 -2.04 -3.17 1.33
N PHE A 493 -1.37 -4.28 1.66
CA PHE A 493 0.05 -4.32 1.95
C PHE A 493 0.78 -4.92 0.73
N SER A 494 1.62 -4.14 0.06
CA SER A 494 2.33 -4.55 -1.17
C SER A 494 3.82 -4.25 -1.01
N HIS A 495 4.62 -5.30 -0.87
CA HIS A 495 6.00 -5.19 -0.40
C HIS A 495 6.93 -6.10 -1.21
N PHE A 496 8.12 -5.62 -1.53
CA PHE A 496 9.13 -6.41 -2.24
C PHE A 496 10.49 -6.41 -1.55
N ILE A 497 11.22 -7.49 -1.74
CA ILE A 497 12.60 -7.66 -1.26
C ILE A 497 13.46 -8.19 -2.40
N HIS A 498 14.78 -8.03 -2.28
CA HIS A 498 15.72 -8.70 -3.18
C HIS A 498 16.56 -9.73 -2.43
N PRO A 499 16.87 -10.87 -3.06
CA PRO A 499 17.82 -11.83 -2.50
C PRO A 499 19.21 -11.21 -2.25
N ASP A 500 19.61 -10.21 -3.02
CA ASP A 500 20.93 -9.57 -2.95
C ASP A 500 21.00 -8.35 -2.02
N ASP A 501 19.92 -8.02 -1.27
CA ASP A 501 19.90 -6.88 -0.33
C ASP A 501 21.06 -6.92 0.69
N ILE A 502 21.55 -8.12 1.05
CA ILE A 502 22.72 -8.27 1.93
C ILE A 502 24.06 -7.88 1.29
N PHE A 503 24.14 -7.89 -0.04
CA PHE A 503 25.35 -7.54 -0.78
C PHE A 503 25.44 -6.05 -1.08
N ASP A 504 24.31 -5.35 -0.99
CA ASP A 504 24.21 -3.92 -1.22
C ASP A 504 24.39 -3.16 0.10
N LEU A 505 25.39 -2.28 0.17
CA LEU A 505 25.70 -1.54 1.39
C LEU A 505 24.61 -0.53 1.76
N GLU A 506 23.90 0.02 0.76
CA GLU A 506 22.85 1.01 0.97
C GLU A 506 21.55 0.30 1.36
N ARG A 507 21.11 -0.71 0.59
CA ARG A 507 19.89 -1.48 0.91
C ARG A 507 20.05 -2.33 2.17
N GLY A 508 21.19 -2.98 2.33
CA GLY A 508 21.52 -3.80 3.50
C GLY A 508 21.93 -2.97 4.72
N LYS A 509 22.16 -1.65 4.57
CA LYS A 509 22.57 -0.72 5.65
C LYS A 509 23.78 -1.24 6.47
N GLY A 510 24.67 -2.01 5.84
CA GLY A 510 25.81 -2.67 6.47
C GLY A 510 25.47 -3.73 7.53
N GLN A 511 24.24 -4.24 7.55
CA GLN A 511 23.77 -5.26 8.49
C GLN A 511 24.13 -6.68 8.03
N THR A 512 24.27 -7.59 8.99
CA THR A 512 24.41 -9.03 8.69
C THR A 512 23.06 -9.64 8.28
N TRP A 513 23.06 -10.81 7.64
CA TRP A 513 21.83 -11.55 7.31
C TRP A 513 20.93 -11.75 8.52
N GLU A 514 21.51 -12.10 9.68
CA GLU A 514 20.72 -12.36 10.90
C GLU A 514 19.97 -11.10 11.36
N GLN A 515 20.59 -9.94 11.20
CA GLN A 515 19.97 -8.65 11.53
C GLN A 515 18.87 -8.30 10.54
N LEU A 516 19.14 -8.40 9.23
CA LEU A 516 18.16 -8.16 8.17
C LEU A 516 16.95 -9.10 8.30
N TYR A 517 17.19 -10.40 8.41
CA TYR A 517 16.14 -11.40 8.56
C TYR A 517 15.31 -11.19 9.84
N ARG A 518 15.95 -10.82 10.96
CA ARG A 518 15.23 -10.49 12.20
C ARG A 518 14.35 -9.25 12.02
N SER A 519 14.86 -8.23 11.34
CA SER A 519 14.11 -7.01 11.03
C SER A 519 12.88 -7.32 10.19
N TYR A 520 13.06 -8.10 9.12
CA TYR A 520 11.98 -8.54 8.26
C TYR A 520 10.94 -9.38 9.03
N CYS A 521 11.38 -10.33 9.86
CA CYS A 521 10.49 -11.11 10.71
C CYS A 521 9.68 -10.25 11.68
N ALA A 522 10.30 -9.23 12.27
CA ALA A 522 9.62 -8.30 13.18
C ALA A 522 8.57 -7.47 12.44
N TRP A 523 8.87 -7.01 11.21
CA TRP A 523 7.90 -6.29 10.39
C TRP A 523 6.72 -7.19 9.99
N MET A 524 6.98 -8.40 9.46
CA MET A 524 5.90 -9.33 9.10
C MET A 524 5.06 -9.70 10.33
N GLN A 525 5.69 -9.87 11.50
CA GLN A 525 4.97 -10.06 12.76
C GLN A 525 4.04 -8.89 13.07
N GLN A 526 4.53 -7.64 12.94
CA GLN A 526 3.73 -6.44 13.15
C GLN A 526 2.56 -6.38 12.18
N VAL A 527 2.80 -6.59 10.88
CA VAL A 527 1.74 -6.57 9.84
C VAL A 527 0.66 -7.59 10.15
N HIS A 528 1.01 -8.83 10.49
CA HIS A 528 0.04 -9.87 10.83
C HIS A 528 -0.64 -9.67 12.20
N THR A 529 -0.04 -8.88 13.10
CA THR A 529 -0.63 -8.54 14.40
C THR A 529 -1.62 -7.39 14.27
N ASP A 530 -1.27 -6.36 13.51
CA ASP A 530 -2.06 -5.15 13.31
C ASP A 530 -3.18 -5.38 12.28
N PHE A 531 -2.90 -6.18 11.26
CA PHE A 531 -3.79 -6.44 10.13
C PHE A 531 -4.10 -7.94 9.93
N PRO A 532 -4.56 -8.67 10.96
CA PRO A 532 -4.82 -10.11 10.91
C PRO A 532 -6.02 -10.51 10.02
N PHE A 533 -6.56 -9.55 9.26
CA PHE A 533 -7.69 -9.72 8.35
C PHE A 533 -7.28 -9.66 6.88
N LEU A 534 -6.05 -9.22 6.58
CA LEU A 534 -5.53 -9.25 5.22
C LEU A 534 -5.43 -10.69 4.73
N ARG A 535 -5.72 -10.86 3.44
CA ARG A 535 -5.55 -12.14 2.74
C ARG A 535 -4.15 -12.15 2.15
N SER A 536 -3.32 -13.12 2.51
CA SER A 536 -2.06 -13.33 1.81
C SER A 536 -2.36 -13.92 0.43
N LEU A 537 -2.00 -13.19 -0.63
CA LEU A 537 -2.37 -13.47 -2.02
C LEU A 537 -1.13 -13.40 -2.91
N SER A 538 -1.09 -14.23 -3.96
CA SER A 538 -0.16 -14.02 -5.06
C SER A 538 -0.48 -12.72 -5.83
N ALA A 539 0.44 -12.23 -6.66
CA ALA A 539 0.19 -11.05 -7.49
C ALA A 539 -1.03 -11.21 -8.40
N THR A 540 -1.22 -12.39 -9.01
CA THR A 540 -2.41 -12.68 -9.83
C THR A 540 -3.69 -12.74 -8.99
N GLU A 541 -3.67 -13.37 -7.81
CA GLU A 541 -4.86 -13.42 -6.93
C GLU A 541 -5.21 -12.01 -6.41
N ALA A 542 -4.20 -11.18 -6.12
CA ALA A 542 -4.38 -9.79 -5.73
C ALA A 542 -4.93 -8.95 -6.89
N ALA A 543 -4.53 -9.23 -8.13
CA ALA A 543 -5.08 -8.61 -9.32
C ALA A 543 -6.57 -8.95 -9.52
N ASP A 544 -6.97 -10.20 -9.28
CA ASP A 544 -8.38 -10.59 -9.30
C ASP A 544 -9.19 -9.93 -8.18
N ALA A 545 -8.60 -9.79 -6.98
CA ALA A 545 -9.22 -9.05 -5.89
C ALA A 545 -9.42 -7.57 -6.24
N LEU A 546 -8.44 -6.95 -6.91
CA LEU A 546 -8.54 -5.58 -7.41
C LEU A 546 -9.65 -5.47 -8.47
N ARG A 547 -9.71 -6.39 -9.43
CA ARG A 547 -10.80 -6.42 -10.43
C ARG A 547 -12.18 -6.47 -9.78
N ILE A 548 -12.35 -7.29 -8.72
CA ILE A 548 -13.61 -7.35 -7.96
C ILE A 548 -13.90 -5.99 -7.32
N ALA A 549 -12.93 -5.39 -6.62
CA ALA A 549 -13.11 -4.13 -5.91
C ALA A 549 -13.39 -2.93 -6.85
N GLU A 550 -12.71 -2.85 -7.99
CA GLU A 550 -12.87 -1.79 -8.98
C GLU A 550 -14.12 -1.95 -9.85
N SER A 551 -14.51 -3.20 -10.14
CA SER A 551 -15.77 -3.45 -10.85
C SER A 551 -16.99 -3.16 -9.96
N ALA A 552 -16.88 -3.37 -8.65
CA ALA A 552 -17.96 -3.15 -7.70
C ALA A 552 -18.43 -1.69 -7.68
N GLN A 553 -19.68 -1.49 -8.10
CA GLN A 553 -20.35 -0.19 -8.08
C GLN A 553 -21.43 -0.19 -6.99
N PRO A 554 -21.09 0.25 -5.77
CA PRO A 554 -22.03 0.23 -4.65
C PRO A 554 -23.06 1.36 -4.75
N HIS A 555 -24.33 1.00 -4.55
CA HIS A 555 -25.46 1.90 -4.29
C HIS A 555 -25.85 1.76 -2.82
N LEU A 556 -25.77 2.85 -2.07
CA LEU A 556 -25.84 2.80 -0.60
C LEU A 556 -26.91 3.75 -0.03
N GLU A 557 -27.78 3.23 0.81
CA GLU A 557 -28.62 4.03 1.70
C GLU A 557 -28.03 3.95 3.11
N ILE A 558 -27.29 4.99 3.52
CA ILE A 558 -26.71 5.09 4.87
C ILE A 558 -27.68 5.91 5.73
N GLY A 559 -28.40 5.23 6.63
CA GLY A 559 -29.27 5.84 7.62
C GLY A 559 -28.68 5.77 9.03
N THR A 560 -29.41 6.29 10.02
CA THR A 560 -28.98 6.29 11.43
C THR A 560 -28.92 4.90 12.06
N ASP A 561 -29.83 4.01 11.65
CA ASP A 561 -30.01 2.69 12.27
C ASP A 561 -29.55 1.54 11.38
N ALA A 562 -29.30 1.79 10.09
CA ALA A 562 -28.91 0.76 9.13
C ALA A 562 -28.25 1.34 7.88
N ILE A 563 -27.41 0.51 7.27
CA ILE A 563 -26.91 0.65 5.90
C ILE A 563 -27.58 -0.41 5.05
N ARG A 564 -28.25 0.00 3.96
CA ARG A 564 -28.73 -0.91 2.92
C ARG A 564 -27.91 -0.68 1.67
N GLY A 565 -27.36 -1.76 1.12
CA GLY A 565 -26.47 -1.67 -0.02
C GLY A 565 -26.82 -2.66 -1.11
N SER A 566 -26.59 -2.23 -2.35
CA SER A 566 -26.62 -3.06 -3.54
C SER A 566 -25.34 -2.82 -4.34
N ILE A 567 -24.74 -3.86 -4.90
CA ILE A 567 -23.50 -3.78 -5.68
C ILE A 567 -23.82 -4.12 -7.13
N GLU A 568 -23.81 -3.11 -7.99
CA GLU A 568 -23.80 -3.32 -9.43
C GLU A 568 -22.43 -3.91 -9.84
N ASN A 569 -22.43 -4.77 -10.87
CA ASN A 569 -21.24 -5.50 -11.34
C ASN A 569 -20.57 -6.36 -10.26
N PHE A 570 -21.37 -7.08 -9.47
CA PHE A 570 -20.88 -8.02 -8.47
C PHE A 570 -20.19 -9.23 -9.12
N CYS A 571 -18.85 -9.21 -9.15
CA CYS A 571 -18.02 -10.25 -9.78
C CYS A 571 -17.37 -11.21 -8.77
N GLY A 572 -17.72 -11.15 -7.49
CA GLY A 572 -17.15 -11.99 -6.43
C GLY A 572 -17.30 -11.35 -5.05
N GLU A 573 -16.90 -12.07 -4.00
CA GLU A 573 -16.93 -11.53 -2.63
C GLU A 573 -16.12 -10.22 -2.56
N THR A 574 -16.78 -9.13 -2.17
CA THR A 574 -16.19 -7.79 -2.15
C THR A 574 -15.95 -7.34 -0.72
N CYS A 575 -14.78 -6.75 -0.45
CA CYS A 575 -14.46 -6.20 0.86
C CYS A 575 -14.67 -4.69 0.86
N PHE A 576 -15.14 -4.15 1.99
CA PHE A 576 -15.29 -2.73 2.24
C PHE A 576 -14.69 -2.38 3.60
N TYR A 577 -14.12 -1.18 3.70
CA TYR A 577 -13.95 -0.55 4.99
C TYR A 577 -15.18 0.26 5.34
N LEU A 578 -15.71 -0.03 6.53
CA LEU A 578 -16.80 0.69 7.18
C LEU A 578 -16.20 1.46 8.35
N LYS A 579 -16.15 2.79 8.28
CA LYS A 579 -15.85 3.64 9.44
C LYS A 579 -17.17 4.11 10.03
N THR A 580 -17.38 3.94 11.33
CA THR A 580 -18.60 4.39 12.01
C THR A 580 -18.38 4.56 13.51
N ASP A 581 -19.13 5.48 14.13
CA ASP A 581 -19.24 5.65 15.60
C ASP A 581 -20.21 4.65 16.26
N ARG A 582 -20.99 3.91 15.46
CA ARG A 582 -21.96 2.92 15.90
C ARG A 582 -21.35 1.51 15.98
N THR A 583 -22.10 0.55 16.52
CA THR A 583 -21.74 -0.87 16.44
C THR A 583 -22.48 -1.56 15.29
N PRO A 584 -21.81 -1.85 14.15
CA PRO A 584 -22.42 -2.51 13.02
C PRO A 584 -22.64 -4.00 13.29
N ARG A 585 -23.79 -4.52 12.84
CA ARG A 585 -24.15 -5.94 12.91
C ARG A 585 -24.74 -6.40 11.58
N ALA A 586 -24.24 -7.51 11.05
CA ALA A 586 -24.85 -8.17 9.90
C ALA A 586 -26.26 -8.63 10.27
N VAL A 587 -27.22 -8.41 9.37
CA VAL A 587 -28.62 -8.85 9.57
C VAL A 587 -28.81 -10.31 9.14
N ASP A 588 -28.04 -10.77 8.17
CA ASP A 588 -28.09 -12.10 7.58
C ASP A 588 -26.68 -12.54 7.09
N GLU A 589 -26.63 -13.63 6.32
CA GLU A 589 -25.39 -14.21 5.79
C GLU A 589 -24.85 -13.51 4.52
N ASN A 590 -25.55 -12.49 3.99
CA ASN A 590 -25.12 -11.76 2.79
C ASN A 590 -23.87 -10.90 3.04
N CYS A 591 -23.53 -10.63 4.31
CA CYS A 591 -22.28 -9.99 4.67
C CYS A 591 -21.73 -10.49 6.01
N ALA A 592 -20.40 -10.39 6.17
CA ALA A 592 -19.70 -10.61 7.43
C ALA A 592 -19.02 -9.32 7.87
N ILE A 593 -18.94 -9.09 9.18
CA ILE A 593 -18.36 -7.87 9.76
C ILE A 593 -17.30 -8.26 10.78
N ARG A 594 -16.13 -7.64 10.66
CA ARG A 594 -15.03 -7.78 11.62
C ARG A 594 -14.57 -6.39 12.02
N ARG A 595 -14.51 -6.09 13.32
CA ARG A 595 -13.84 -4.86 13.79
C ARG A 595 -12.35 -4.98 13.53
N ILE A 596 -11.75 -3.94 12.95
CA ILE A 596 -10.32 -3.90 12.60
C ILE A 596 -9.56 -2.78 13.30
N SER A 597 -10.26 -1.78 13.85
CA SER A 597 -9.70 -0.82 14.81
C SER A 597 -9.56 -1.41 16.21
N GLY A 598 -8.58 -0.93 16.96
CA GLY A 598 -8.46 -1.17 18.40
C GLY A 598 -9.61 -0.55 19.21
N GLY A 599 -9.75 -0.98 20.47
CA GLY A 599 -10.70 -0.39 21.43
C GLY A 599 -12.19 -0.63 21.14
N GLU A 600 -13.04 0.12 21.84
CA GLU A 600 -14.51 0.15 21.68
C GLU A 600 -14.94 1.54 21.14
N GLY A 601 -16.12 1.65 20.50
CA GLY A 601 -16.65 2.93 19.98
C GLY A 601 -16.33 3.19 18.51
N GLU A 602 -16.07 4.45 18.13
CA GLU A 602 -15.70 4.85 16.75
C GLU A 602 -14.51 4.03 16.26
N GLY A 603 -14.60 3.56 15.02
CA GLY A 603 -13.51 2.81 14.41
C GLY A 603 -13.87 2.22 13.07
N TYR A 604 -12.91 1.46 12.54
CA TYR A 604 -13.01 0.76 11.28
C TYR A 604 -13.45 -0.69 11.47
N TYR A 605 -14.23 -1.16 10.51
CA TYR A 605 -14.67 -2.53 10.34
C TYR A 605 -14.40 -2.99 8.92
N LEU A 606 -13.96 -4.23 8.76
CA LEU A 606 -13.96 -4.92 7.48
C LEU A 606 -15.34 -5.55 7.28
N LEU A 607 -16.04 -5.10 6.26
CA LEU A 607 -17.29 -5.69 5.77
C LEU A 607 -16.99 -6.54 4.54
N THR A 608 -17.22 -7.86 4.62
CA THR A 608 -17.13 -8.76 3.47
C THR A 608 -18.53 -9.05 2.95
N VAL A 609 -18.85 -8.55 1.77
CA VAL A 609 -20.14 -8.73 1.11
C VAL A 609 -20.08 -9.96 0.20
N LYS A 610 -21.02 -10.88 0.40
CA LYS A 610 -21.09 -12.20 -0.25
C LYS A 610 -22.22 -12.31 -1.27
N SER A 611 -23.03 -11.27 -1.41
CA SER A 611 -24.16 -11.23 -2.32
C SER A 611 -24.42 -9.81 -2.82
N PRO A 612 -25.03 -9.63 -4.00
CA PRO A 612 -25.23 -8.31 -4.58
C PRO A 612 -26.07 -7.35 -3.73
N ASN A 613 -26.86 -7.85 -2.78
CA ASN A 613 -27.64 -7.04 -1.86
C ASN A 613 -27.26 -7.39 -0.43
N PHE A 614 -27.12 -6.38 0.45
CA PHE A 614 -26.77 -6.58 1.85
C PHE A 614 -27.42 -5.54 2.76
N THR A 615 -27.49 -5.85 4.06
CA THR A 615 -27.97 -4.92 5.08
C THR A 615 -27.13 -5.04 6.35
N VAL A 616 -26.67 -3.90 6.86
CA VAL A 616 -25.94 -3.78 8.12
C VAL A 616 -26.79 -2.94 9.08
N LYS A 617 -27.07 -3.45 10.28
CA LYS A 617 -27.71 -2.68 11.35
C LYS A 617 -26.66 -1.90 12.14
N LEU A 618 -26.93 -0.64 12.45
CA LEU A 618 -26.08 0.21 13.29
C LEU A 618 -26.72 0.34 14.69
N VAL A 619 -26.06 -0.19 15.72
CA VAL A 619 -26.58 -0.26 17.10
C VAL A 619 -25.87 0.74 18.01
#